data_AF-A0A427FGF1-F1
#
_entry.id   AF-A0A427FGF1-F1
#
_cell.length_a   1.000
_cell.length_b   1.000
_cell.length_c   1.000
_cell.angle_alpha   90.00
_cell.angle_beta   90.00
_cell.angle_gamma   90.00
#
_symmetry.space_group_name_H-M   'P 1'
#
loop_
_entity.id
_entity.type
_entity.pdbx_description
1 polymer ?
#
loop_
_entity_poly.entity_id
_entity_poly.type
_entity_poly.pdbx_seq_one_letter_code
_entity_poly.pdbx_strand_id
1 'polypeptide(L)'
;MQVTATLSTKGGTGKTTGSSNLGALSADAGLRTLLIDLDTSQPTLSSYFELTYTAPGGVYDLLVHNIVDADRVISRTQVPNLDIILSNDLLALMEN
;
A
#
# COMPACT_ATOMS: atom_id res chain seq x y z
N MET A 1 -10.10 -2.71 -15.36
CA MET A 1 -9.09 -2.61 -14.28
C MET A 1 -7.74 -2.44 -14.95
N GLN A 2 -6.99 -1.39 -14.61
CA GLN A 2 -5.62 -1.19 -15.07
C GLN A 2 -4.65 -1.46 -13.92
N VAL A 3 -3.50 -2.05 -14.21
CA VAL A 3 -2.48 -2.39 -13.21
C VAL A 3 -1.14 -1.88 -13.69
N THR A 4 -0.48 -1.09 -12.85
CA THR A 4 0.87 -0.56 -13.08
C THR A 4 1.76 -0.99 -11.93
N ALA A 5 2.99 -1.41 -12.23
CA ALA A 5 3.98 -1.80 -11.24
C ALA A 5 5.27 -1.00 -11.43
N THR A 6 5.82 -0.49 -10.34
CA THR A 6 7.08 0.26 -10.34
C THR A 6 8.18 -0.58 -9.72
N LEU A 7 9.18 -0.98 -10.53
CA LEU A 7 10.26 -1.86 -10.09
C LEU A 7 11.64 -1.20 -10.29
N SER A 8 12.57 -1.50 -9.39
CA SER A 8 13.97 -1.07 -9.47
C SER A 8 14.80 -1.86 -8.46
N THR A 9 15.98 -2.29 -8.89
CA THR A 9 16.95 -3.08 -8.10
C THR A 9 17.81 -2.23 -7.16
N LYS A 10 17.66 -0.90 -7.18
CA LYS A 10 18.39 0.03 -6.32
C LYS A 10 17.45 0.71 -5.32
N GLY A 11 17.92 0.91 -4.10
CA GLY A 11 17.27 1.78 -3.11
C GLY A 11 17.32 3.24 -3.53
N GLY A 12 16.35 4.05 -3.08
CA GLY A 12 16.37 5.51 -3.30
C GLY A 12 16.11 5.99 -4.73
N THR A 13 15.66 5.13 -5.65
CA THR A 13 15.37 5.54 -7.05
C THR A 13 14.01 6.21 -7.25
N GLY A 14 13.33 6.59 -6.16
CA GLY A 14 12.03 7.27 -6.21
C GLY A 14 10.85 6.38 -6.58
N LYS A 15 10.94 5.05 -6.44
CA LYS A 15 9.83 4.11 -6.74
C LYS A 15 8.56 4.45 -5.96
N THR A 16 8.67 4.54 -4.64
CA THR A 16 7.56 4.85 -3.74
C THR A 16 7.02 6.23 -4.05
N THR A 17 7.89 7.24 -4.13
CA THR A 17 7.50 8.61 -4.49
C THR A 17 6.71 8.67 -5.81
N GLY A 18 7.20 8.01 -6.86
CA GLY A 18 6.53 7.98 -8.15
C GLY A 18 5.18 7.26 -8.09
N SER A 19 5.13 6.10 -7.42
CA SER A 19 3.91 5.30 -7.30
C SER A 19 2.84 6.01 -6.45
N SER A 20 3.24 6.66 -5.35
CA SER A 20 2.37 7.50 -4.53
C SER A 20 1.75 8.63 -5.35
N ASN A 21 2.57 9.38 -6.11
CA ASN A 21 2.07 10.47 -6.94
C ASN A 21 1.14 9.98 -8.05
N LEU A 22 1.51 8.91 -8.75
CA LEU A 22 0.64 8.32 -9.77
C LEU A 22 -0.69 7.84 -9.19
N GLY A 23 -0.66 7.24 -7.99
CA GLY A 23 -1.86 6.82 -7.27
C GLY A 23 -2.75 8.01 -6.90
N ALA A 24 -2.17 9.03 -6.28
CA ALA A 24 -2.89 10.23 -5.87
C ALA A 24 -3.51 10.98 -7.06
N LEU A 25 -2.75 11.17 -8.14
CA LEU A 25 -3.24 11.81 -9.36
C LEU A 25 -4.35 10.99 -10.04
N SER A 26 -4.26 9.66 -10.01
CA SER A 26 -5.31 8.79 -10.54
C SER A 26 -6.60 8.91 -9.72
N ALA A 27 -6.48 8.94 -8.39
CA ALA A 27 -7.60 9.12 -7.48
C ALA A 27 -8.27 10.50 -7.63
N ASP A 28 -7.47 11.56 -7.75
CA ASP A 28 -7.92 12.93 -8.01
C ASP A 28 -8.63 13.07 -9.37
N ALA A 29 -8.16 12.34 -10.39
CA ALA A 29 -8.84 12.23 -11.68
C ALA A 29 -10.17 11.42 -11.63
N GLY A 30 -10.61 11.00 -10.45
CA GLY A 30 -11.87 10.29 -10.22
C GLY A 30 -11.79 8.77 -10.37
N LEU A 31 -10.60 8.20 -10.50
CA LEU A 31 -10.42 6.75 -10.60
C LEU A 31 -10.35 6.12 -9.21
N ARG A 32 -11.13 5.06 -8.98
CA ARG A 32 -10.94 4.20 -7.81
C ARG A 32 -9.57 3.54 -7.90
N THR A 33 -8.68 3.91 -6.98
CA THR A 33 -7.26 3.57 -7.00
C THR A 33 -6.89 2.82 -5.73
N LEU A 34 -6.20 1.69 -5.90
CA LEU A 34 -5.65 0.90 -4.80
C LEU A 34 -4.14 0.84 -4.98
N LEU A 35 -3.39 1.38 -4.02
CA LEU A 35 -1.95 1.19 -3.96
C LEU A 35 -1.62 -0.06 -3.14
N ILE A 36 -0.58 -0.79 -3.56
CA ILE A 36 -0.12 -2.00 -2.88
C ILE A 36 1.37 -1.80 -2.57
N ASP A 37 1.71 -1.70 -1.29
CA ASP A 37 3.11 -1.54 -0.87
C ASP A 37 3.78 -2.90 -0.75
N LEU A 38 4.53 -3.30 -1.78
CA LEU A 38 5.28 -4.56 -1.81
C LEU A 38 6.73 -4.42 -1.30
N ASP A 39 7.12 -3.25 -0.78
CA ASP A 39 8.45 -3.06 -0.21
C ASP A 39 8.44 -3.46 1.28
N THR A 40 8.83 -4.70 1.56
CA THR A 40 8.95 -5.21 2.93
C THR A 40 10.22 -4.72 3.64
N SER A 41 11.18 -4.16 2.90
CA SER A 41 12.46 -3.71 3.46
C SER A 41 12.40 -2.27 3.97
N GLN A 42 11.61 -1.41 3.31
CA GLN A 42 11.45 -0.02 3.68
C GLN A 42 10.04 0.49 3.34
N PRO A 43 9.00 0.00 4.04
CA PRO A 43 7.62 0.37 3.78
C PRO A 43 7.42 1.84 4.12
N THR A 44 7.24 2.66 3.09
CA THR A 44 7.16 4.12 3.22
C THR A 44 5.86 4.66 2.66
N LEU A 45 5.06 3.85 1.96
CA LEU A 45 3.88 4.32 1.25
C LEU A 45 2.84 4.92 2.20
N SER A 46 2.63 4.31 3.37
CA SER A 46 1.72 4.82 4.41
C SER A 46 2.14 6.16 5.02
N SER A 47 3.42 6.52 4.96
CA SER A 47 3.87 7.84 5.43
C SER A 47 3.48 9.00 4.50
N TYR A 48 3.12 8.71 3.25
CA TYR A 48 2.67 9.72 2.29
C TYR A 48 1.19 10.08 2.46
N PHE A 49 0.40 9.18 3.06
CA PHE A 49 -1.05 9.32 3.13
C PHE A 49 -1.54 9.00 4.53
N GLU A 50 -2.13 10.00 5.18
CA GLU A 50 -2.80 9.78 6.45
C GLU A 50 -3.96 8.78 6.28
N LEU A 51 -4.03 7.81 7.18
CA LEU A 51 -5.05 6.76 7.16
C LEU A 51 -6.23 7.14 8.05
N THR A 52 -7.44 7.06 7.50
CA THR A 52 -8.68 7.13 8.29
C THR A 52 -8.99 5.80 8.98
N TYR A 53 -8.47 4.71 8.42
CA TYR A 53 -8.62 3.36 8.93
C TYR A 53 -7.41 2.52 8.53
N THR A 54 -6.83 1.84 9.52
CA THR A 54 -5.77 0.87 9.32
C THR A 54 -6.36 -0.53 9.43
N ALA A 55 -6.23 -1.30 8.36
CA ALA A 55 -6.63 -2.70 8.37
C ALA A 55 -5.68 -3.53 9.27
N PRO A 56 -6.17 -4.59 9.92
CA PRO A 56 -5.35 -5.41 10.81
C PRO A 56 -4.32 -6.28 10.08
N GLY A 57 -4.43 -6.45 8.76
CA GLY A 57 -3.50 -7.18 7.92
C GLY A 57 -3.01 -6.36 6.72
N GLY A 58 -2.24 -7.00 5.85
CA GLY A 58 -1.65 -6.36 4.68
C GLY A 58 -1.18 -7.34 3.61
N VAL A 59 -0.12 -6.98 2.89
CA VAL A 59 0.44 -7.77 1.79
C VAL A 59 0.82 -9.19 2.22
N TYR A 60 1.32 -9.40 3.43
CA TYR A 60 1.68 -10.73 3.91
C TYR A 60 0.45 -11.62 4.08
N ASP A 61 -0.60 -11.12 4.74
CA ASP A 61 -1.87 -11.82 4.89
C ASP A 61 -2.50 -12.16 3.54
N LEU A 62 -2.44 -11.20 2.59
CA LEU A 62 -2.96 -11.38 1.25
C LEU A 62 -2.20 -12.45 0.46
N LEU A 63 -0.87 -12.41 0.44
CA LEU A 63 -0.06 -13.25 -0.43
C LEU A 63 0.29 -14.61 0.18
N VAL A 64 0.56 -14.65 1.49
CA VAL A 64 1.03 -15.86 2.19
C VAL A 64 -0.12 -16.64 2.80
N HIS A 65 -1.04 -15.94 3.47
CA HIS A 65 -2.20 -16.57 4.12
C HIS A 65 -3.46 -16.60 3.24
N ASN A 66 -3.39 -16.01 2.04
CA ASN A 66 -4.49 -15.97 1.08
C ASN A 66 -5.77 -15.35 1.65
N ILE A 67 -5.60 -14.39 2.56
CA ILE A 67 -6.70 -13.63 3.17
C ILE A 67 -7.13 -12.55 2.18
N VAL A 68 -8.30 -12.73 1.58
CA VAL A 68 -8.85 -11.83 0.55
C VAL A 68 -10.00 -10.96 1.04
N ASP A 69 -10.26 -10.98 2.34
CA ASP A 69 -11.24 -10.10 2.97
C ASP A 69 -10.73 -8.66 2.95
N ALA A 70 -11.44 -7.79 2.21
CA ALA A 70 -11.08 -6.40 2.02
C ALA A 70 -10.99 -5.63 3.35
N ASP A 71 -11.91 -5.87 4.28
CA ASP A 71 -11.90 -5.20 5.58
C ASP A 71 -10.70 -5.63 6.44
N ARG A 72 -10.07 -6.75 6.10
CA ARG A 72 -8.89 -7.25 6.79
C ARG A 72 -7.57 -6.79 6.20
N VAL A 73 -7.51 -6.46 4.90
CA VAL A 73 -6.24 -6.17 4.21
C VAL A 73 -6.16 -4.79 3.56
N ILE A 74 -7.28 -4.09 3.40
CA ILE A 74 -7.33 -2.77 2.76
C ILE A 74 -7.50 -1.66 3.81
N SER A 75 -6.48 -0.84 3.94
CA SER A 75 -6.52 0.40 4.73
C SER A 75 -7.07 1.55 3.89
N ARG A 76 -7.77 2.49 4.53
CA ARG A 76 -8.41 3.64 3.87
C ARG A 76 -7.63 4.91 4.16
N THR A 77 -7.35 5.69 3.13
CA THR A 77 -6.67 6.99 3.30
C THR A 77 -7.67 8.12 3.56
N GLN A 78 -7.18 9.31 3.89
CA GLN A 78 -7.98 10.55 3.86
C GLN A 78 -8.26 11.04 2.43
N VAL A 79 -7.52 10.54 1.43
CA VAL A 79 -7.66 10.97 0.03
C VAL A 79 -8.85 10.21 -0.60
N PRO A 80 -9.86 10.93 -1.13
CA PRO A 80 -10.99 10.29 -1.80
C PRO A 80 -10.54 9.37 -2.93
N ASN A 81 -11.21 8.23 -3.08
CA ASN A 81 -10.91 7.20 -4.11
C ASN A 81 -9.54 6.53 -4.00
N LEU A 82 -8.76 6.77 -2.94
CA LEU A 82 -7.45 6.16 -2.75
C LEU A 82 -7.43 5.27 -1.50
N ASP A 83 -7.24 3.97 -1.72
CA ASP A 83 -7.03 2.98 -0.67
C ASP A 83 -5.64 2.36 -0.78
N ILE A 84 -5.18 1.71 0.29
CA ILE A 84 -3.83 1.13 0.37
C ILE A 84 -3.86 -0.26 1.00
N ILE A 85 -3.19 -1.23 0.37
CA ILE A 85 -2.73 -2.46 1.04
C ILE A 85 -1.32 -2.21 1.55
N LEU A 86 -1.17 -2.23 2.88
CA LEU A 86 0.08 -1.96 3.55
C LEU A 86 1.04 -3.14 3.45
N SER A 87 2.32 -2.84 3.32
CA SER A 87 3.37 -3.80 3.65
C SER A 87 3.33 -4.05 5.15
N ASN A 88 3.13 -5.30 5.57
CA ASN A 88 3.17 -5.69 6.97
C ASN A 88 4.27 -6.74 7.17
N ASP A 89 5.18 -6.45 8.10
CA ASP A 89 6.23 -7.38 8.51
C ASP A 89 5.81 -8.08 9.79
N LEU A 90 5.71 -9.41 9.73
CA LEU A 90 5.40 -10.23 10.89
C LEU A 90 6.56 -10.23 11.90
N LEU A 91 7.82 -10.08 11.47
CA LEU A 91 8.96 -10.08 12.39
C LEU A 91 8.89 -8.92 13.38
N ALA A 92 8.53 -7.72 12.91
CA ALA A 92 8.37 -6.54 13.75
C ALA A 92 7.20 -6.66 14.77
N LEU A 93 6.22 -7.52 14.51
CA LEU A 93 5.08 -7.78 15.40
C LEU A 93 5.36 -8.88 16.44
N MET A 94 6.43 -9.67 16.27
CA MET A 94 6.83 -10.73 17.19
C MET A 94 7.87 -10.27 18.24
N GLU A 95 8.40 -9.04 18.12
CA GLU A 95 9.36 -8.45 19.05
C GLU A 95 8.71 -7.57 20.15
N ASN A 96 7.38 -7.57 20.26
CA ASN A 96 6.58 -6.95 21.34
C ASN A 96 5.66 -7.97 22.02
#